data_AF-A0A7Y4XP62-F1
#
_entry.id   AF-A0A7Y4XP62-F1
#
_cell.length_a   1.000
_cell.length_b   1.000
_cell.length_c   1.000
_cell.angle_alpha   90.00
_cell.angle_beta   90.00
_cell.angle_gamma   90.00
#
_symmetry.space_group_name_H-M   'P 1'
#
loop_
_entity.id
_entity.type
_entity.pdbx_description
1 polymer ?
#
loop_
_entity_poly.entity_id
_entity_poly.type
_entity_poly.pdbx_seq_one_letter_code
_entity_poly.pdbx_strand_id
1 'polypeptide(L)'
;METTDAVHGFVENKRDVMERIASYMAREKVQLSKQETLSAPFNDNVTMELVSLKELTGLHYYNLGVELLNKNDYYEAFRVLKKASILYPTSDCIKDFIAFAQIQYELELTTAFNRK
;
A
#
# COMPACT_ATOMS: atom_id res chain seq x y z
N MET A 1 -7.29 -20.42 -2.82
CA MET A 1 -6.32 -21.21 -3.61
C MET A 1 -4.96 -20.95 -3.00
N GLU A 2 -4.28 -22.01 -2.57
CA GLU A 2 -3.15 -21.96 -1.65
C GLU A 2 -1.82 -22.13 -2.41
N THR A 3 -0.76 -21.48 -1.91
CA THR A 3 0.55 -21.24 -2.54
C THR A 3 1.40 -22.49 -2.82
N THR A 4 0.94 -23.70 -2.50
CA THR A 4 1.78 -24.91 -2.55
C THR A 4 1.07 -26.12 -3.18
N ASP A 5 0.52 -25.97 -4.38
CA ASP A 5 0.08 -27.13 -5.16
C ASP A 5 1.28 -27.79 -5.87
N ALA A 6 1.60 -29.02 -5.46
CA ALA A 6 2.78 -29.78 -5.87
C ALA A 6 2.78 -30.20 -7.35
N VAL A 7 1.67 -30.06 -8.08
CA VAL A 7 1.61 -30.39 -9.52
C VAL A 7 2.36 -29.36 -10.38
N HIS A 8 2.62 -28.15 -9.88
CA HIS A 8 3.27 -27.04 -10.60
C HIS A 8 4.48 -26.44 -9.85
N GLY A 9 5.10 -27.24 -8.96
CA GLY A 9 5.93 -26.76 -7.85
C GLY A 9 7.19 -25.99 -8.21
N PHE A 10 7.97 -26.37 -9.23
CA PHE A 10 9.14 -25.60 -9.66
C PHE A 10 9.39 -25.87 -11.16
N VAL A 11 9.61 -24.80 -11.93
CA VAL A 11 9.97 -24.90 -13.35
C VAL A 11 11.50 -24.84 -13.45
N GLU A 12 12.13 -25.98 -13.71
CA GLU A 12 13.60 -26.07 -13.82
C GLU A 12 14.11 -25.68 -15.23
N ASN A 13 13.22 -25.71 -16.22
CA ASN A 13 13.58 -25.40 -17.60
C ASN A 13 13.69 -23.88 -17.79
N LYS A 14 14.91 -23.43 -18.07
CA LYS A 14 15.24 -22.01 -18.32
C LYS A 14 14.33 -21.36 -19.36
N ARG A 15 13.90 -22.09 -20.39
CA ARG A 15 13.02 -21.54 -21.43
C ARG A 15 11.64 -21.19 -20.87
N ASP A 16 11.06 -22.10 -20.10
CA ASP A 16 9.72 -21.97 -19.54
C ASP A 16 9.69 -20.89 -18.45
N VAL A 17 10.79 -20.73 -17.71
CA VAL A 17 10.99 -19.61 -16.78
C VAL A 17 10.99 -18.28 -17.53
N MET A 18 11.74 -18.18 -18.63
CA MET A 18 11.85 -16.94 -19.41
C MET A 18 10.52 -16.55 -20.06
N GLU A 19 9.76 -17.54 -20.57
CA GLU A 19 8.43 -17.31 -21.12
C GLU A 19 7.45 -16.80 -20.05
N ARG A 20 7.54 -17.36 -18.84
CA ARG A 20 6.72 -16.93 -17.71
C ARG A 20 7.07 -15.51 -17.26
N ILE A 21 8.35 -15.17 -17.18
CA ILE A 21 8.83 -13.79 -16.89
C ILE A 21 8.31 -12.81 -17.95
N ALA A 22 8.42 -13.15 -19.23
CA ALA A 22 7.95 -12.30 -20.33
C ALA A 22 6.44 -12.05 -20.24
N SER A 23 5.66 -13.06 -19.85
CA SER A 23 4.20 -12.94 -19.68
C SER A 23 3.82 -11.99 -18.54
N TYR A 24 4.60 -11.93 -17.45
CA TYR A 24 4.38 -10.97 -16.36
C TYR A 24 4.71 -9.55 -16.81
N MET A 25 5.86 -9.34 -17.45
CA MET A 25 6.26 -8.01 -17.95
C MET A 25 5.29 -7.45 -19.00
N ALA A 26 4.72 -8.31 -19.85
CA ALA A 26 3.71 -7.89 -20.83
C ALA A 26 2.40 -7.44 -20.17
N ARG A 27 1.99 -8.09 -19.08
CA ARG A 27 0.78 -7.73 -18.32
C ARG A 27 0.96 -6.47 -17.47
N GLU A 28 2.15 -6.26 -16.93
CA GLU A 28 2.50 -5.08 -16.13
C GLU A 28 2.39 -3.78 -16.95
N LYS A 29 2.86 -3.79 -18.22
CA LYS A 29 2.70 -2.66 -19.15
C LYS A 29 1.25 -2.28 -19.43
N VAL A 30 0.32 -3.25 -19.38
CA VAL A 30 -1.12 -3.03 -19.64
C VAL A 30 -1.86 -2.55 -18.38
N GLN A 31 -1.35 -2.84 -17.18
CA GLN A 31 -1.98 -2.40 -15.94
C GLN A 31 -1.55 -0.98 -15.53
N LEU A 32 -0.32 -0.57 -15.85
CA LEU A 32 0.16 0.81 -15.63
C LEU A 32 -0.71 1.85 -16.36
N SER A 33 -1.22 1.54 -17.55
CA SER A 33 -2.14 2.45 -18.28
C SER A 33 -3.56 2.49 -17.71
N LYS A 34 -3.90 1.61 -16.76
CA LYS A 34 -5.22 1.55 -16.10
C LYS A 34 -5.20 2.09 -14.68
N GLN A 35 -4.04 2.49 -14.17
CA GLN A 35 -3.88 3.15 -12.87
C GLN A 35 -4.25 4.65 -12.94
N GLU A 36 -4.99 5.06 -13.98
CA GLU A 36 -5.77 6.30 -14.00
C GLU A 36 -6.96 6.13 -13.03
N THR A 37 -6.77 6.42 -11.75
CA THR A 37 -7.76 6.96 -10.78
C THR A 37 -7.33 6.88 -9.32
N LEU A 38 -6.19 6.26 -8.99
CA LEU A 38 -5.57 6.43 -7.66
C LEU A 38 -4.67 7.67 -7.67
N SER A 39 -5.26 8.85 -7.93
CA SER A 39 -4.60 10.12 -7.64
C SER A 39 -4.49 10.26 -6.12
N ALA A 40 -3.47 9.63 -5.54
CA ALA A 40 -2.85 10.18 -4.35
C ALA A 40 -2.35 11.58 -4.76
N PRO A 41 -2.67 12.65 -4.03
CA PRO A 41 -2.44 14.05 -4.45
C PRO A 41 -0.96 14.47 -4.56
N PHE A 42 -0.01 13.53 -4.61
CA PHE A 42 1.40 13.78 -4.36
C PHE A 42 2.40 13.13 -5.33
N ASN A 43 2.04 12.67 -6.53
CA ASN A 43 3.06 12.00 -7.36
C ASN A 43 3.01 12.30 -8.86
N ASP A 44 3.70 13.39 -9.25
CA ASP A 44 4.06 13.68 -10.65
C ASP A 44 5.37 13.00 -11.09
N ASN A 45 6.12 12.34 -10.19
CA ASN A 45 7.37 11.66 -10.50
C ASN A 45 7.41 10.25 -9.90
N VAL A 46 7.11 9.24 -10.72
CA VAL A 46 7.23 7.83 -10.30
C VAL A 46 8.73 7.47 -10.22
N THR A 47 9.29 7.48 -9.01
CA THR A 47 10.63 6.94 -8.72
C THR A 47 10.54 5.45 -8.40
N MET A 48 11.34 4.64 -9.09
CA MET A 48 11.52 3.22 -8.76
C MET A 48 12.50 3.10 -7.60
N GLU A 49 11.99 3.02 -6.38
CA GLU A 49 12.81 2.78 -5.19
C GLU A 49 12.90 1.28 -4.87
N LEU A 50 14.11 0.83 -4.55
CA LEU A 50 14.32 -0.52 -4.02
C LEU A 50 13.73 -0.57 -2.61
N VAL A 51 12.72 -1.41 -2.41
CA VAL A 51 12.10 -1.68 -1.11
C VAL A 51 12.51 -3.05 -0.60
N SER A 52 12.91 -3.10 0.67
CA SER A 52 13.17 -4.35 1.39
C SER A 52 11.86 -5.07 1.71
N LEU A 53 11.94 -6.37 2.05
CA LEU A 53 10.78 -7.14 2.50
C LEU A 53 10.10 -6.54 3.75
N LYS A 54 10.89 -5.92 4.62
CA LYS A 54 10.39 -5.21 5.81
C LYS A 54 9.57 -3.99 5.39
N GLU A 55 10.07 -3.19 4.46
CA GLU A 55 9.38 -2.00 3.95
C GLU A 55 8.14 -2.37 3.16
N LEU A 56 8.18 -3.47 2.39
CA LEU A 56 7.00 -4.04 1.72
C LEU A 56 5.90 -4.41 2.73
N THR A 57 6.27 -4.97 3.88
CA THR A 57 5.32 -5.19 4.99
C THR A 57 4.75 -3.87 5.51
N GLY A 58 5.58 -2.83 5.59
CA GLY A 58 5.14 -1.47 5.91
C GLY A 58 4.10 -0.93 4.91
N LEU A 59 4.32 -1.15 3.61
CA LEU A 59 3.38 -0.77 2.55
C LEU A 59 2.03 -1.49 2.66
N HIS A 60 2.01 -2.75 3.11
CA HIS A 60 0.75 -3.44 3.38
C HIS A 60 -0.05 -2.78 4.51
N TYR A 61 0.61 -2.37 5.60
CA TYR A 61 -0.04 -1.60 6.65
C TYR A 61 -0.48 -0.22 6.16
N TYR A 62 0.32 0.44 5.32
CA TYR A 62 -0.09 1.70 4.70
C TYR A 62 -1.38 1.55 3.91
N ASN A 63 -1.47 0.55 3.02
CA ASN A 63 -2.68 0.29 2.23
C ASN A 63 -3.91 0.03 3.09
N LEU A 64 -3.76 -0.76 4.17
CA LEU A 64 -4.84 -0.98 5.14
C LEU A 64 -5.25 0.33 5.84
N GLY A 65 -4.28 1.17 6.19
CA GLY A 65 -4.53 2.50 6.77
C GLY A 65 -5.34 3.40 5.84
N VAL A 66 -5.01 3.43 4.54
CA VAL A 66 -5.76 4.17 3.52
C VAL A 66 -7.18 3.64 3.37
N GLU A 67 -7.37 2.32 3.40
CA GLU A 67 -8.71 1.73 3.37
C GLU A 67 -9.56 2.16 4.58
N LEU A 68 -8.96 2.20 5.78
CA LEU A 68 -9.62 2.68 7.00
C LEU A 68 -9.97 4.17 6.93
N LEU A 69 -9.07 5.00 6.37
CA LEU A 69 -9.36 6.42 6.12
C LEU A 69 -10.56 6.60 5.18
N ASN A 70 -10.64 5.82 4.10
CA ASN A 70 -11.77 5.86 3.17
C ASN A 70 -13.10 5.45 3.84
N LYS A 71 -13.02 4.66 4.93
CA LYS A 71 -14.16 4.28 5.77
C LYS A 71 -14.44 5.27 6.90
N ASN A 72 -13.71 6.39 6.97
CA ASN A 72 -13.72 7.37 8.05
C ASN A 72 -13.39 6.79 9.44
N ASP A 73 -12.72 5.64 9.51
CA ASP A 73 -12.23 5.06 10.77
C ASP A 73 -10.85 5.65 11.10
N TYR A 74 -10.85 6.91 11.54
CA TYR A 74 -9.62 7.69 11.70
C TYR A 74 -8.72 7.17 12.83
N TYR A 75 -9.32 6.64 13.90
CA TYR A 75 -8.58 6.07 15.03
C TYR A 75 -7.81 4.81 14.63
N GLU A 76 -8.48 3.83 14.00
CA GLU A 76 -7.79 2.63 13.56
C GLU A 76 -6.83 2.92 12.40
N ALA A 77 -7.18 3.83 11.50
CA ALA A 77 -6.26 4.30 10.47
C ALA A 77 -4.95 4.83 11.07
N PHE A 78 -5.03 5.73 12.05
CA PHE A 78 -3.85 6.26 12.74
C PHE A 78 -3.01 5.14 13.37
N ARG A 79 -3.63 4.21 14.09
CA ARG A 79 -2.92 3.08 14.74
C ARG A 79 -2.19 2.21 13.72
N VAL A 80 -2.84 1.89 12.61
CA VAL A 80 -2.27 1.04 11.55
C VAL A 80 -1.16 1.77 10.80
N LEU A 81 -1.34 3.05 10.47
CA LEU A 81 -0.32 3.86 9.80
C LEU A 81 0.93 4.05 10.68
N LYS A 82 0.78 4.15 12.01
CA LYS A 82 1.93 4.14 12.93
C LYS A 82 2.74 2.84 12.82
N LYS A 83 2.10 1.68 12.65
CA LYS A 83 2.82 0.41 12.38
C LYS A 83 3.58 0.48 11.05
N ALA A 84 2.95 1.03 10.00
CA ALA A 84 3.60 1.24 8.72
C ALA A 84 4.88 2.09 8.85
N SER A 85 4.84 3.18 9.63
CA SER A 85 6.01 4.05 9.85
C SER A 85 7.17 3.39 10.60
N ILE A 86 6.90 2.37 11.43
CA ILE A 86 7.97 1.60 12.11
C ILE A 86 8.68 0.67 11.12
N LEU A 87 7.93 0.15 10.15
CA LEU A 87 8.42 -0.81 9.16
C LEU A 87 9.06 -0.12 7.95
N TYR A 88 8.59 1.07 7.60
CA TYR A 88 9.12 1.91 6.52
C TYR A 88 9.31 3.36 7.00
N PRO A 89 10.34 3.64 7.83
CA PRO A 89 10.51 4.93 8.51
C PRO A 89 10.96 6.08 7.59
N THR A 90 11.54 5.76 6.45
CA THR A 90 12.03 6.73 5.46
C THR A 90 10.92 7.29 4.58
N SER A 91 9.72 6.69 4.57
CA SER A 91 8.60 7.17 3.78
C SER A 91 7.95 8.40 4.42
N ASP A 92 8.09 9.55 3.78
CA ASP A 92 7.40 10.79 4.20
C ASP A 92 5.89 10.72 3.92
N CYS A 93 5.48 10.07 2.83
CA CYS A 93 4.06 9.83 2.53
C CYS A 93 3.33 9.14 3.68
N ILE A 94 3.93 8.11 4.31
CA ILE A 94 3.31 7.47 5.48
C ILE A 94 3.15 8.45 6.64
N LYS A 95 4.13 9.35 6.86
CA LYS A 95 4.06 10.36 7.92
C LYS A 95 2.96 11.38 7.66
N ASP A 96 2.78 11.81 6.41
CA ASP A 96 1.72 12.74 6.01
C ASP A 96 0.34 12.14 6.27
N PHE A 97 0.15 10.87 5.92
CA PHE A 97 -1.11 10.16 6.18
C PHE A 97 -1.38 9.96 7.69
N ILE A 98 -0.34 9.76 8.51
CA ILE A 98 -0.48 9.73 9.97
C ILE A 98 -0.99 11.08 10.49
N ALA A 99 -0.37 12.18 10.05
CA ALA A 99 -0.77 13.53 10.47
C ALA A 99 -2.21 13.83 10.05
N PHE A 100 -2.58 13.48 8.82
CA PHE A 100 -3.95 13.60 8.32
C PHE A 100 -4.95 12.81 9.18
N ALA A 101 -4.67 11.53 9.45
CA ALA A 101 -5.54 10.68 10.27
C ALA A 101 -5.76 11.27 11.67
N GLN A 102 -4.69 11.79 12.28
CA GLN A 102 -4.76 12.42 13.60
C GLN A 102 -5.65 13.67 13.58
N ILE A 103 -5.44 14.58 12.63
CA ILE A 103 -6.23 15.81 12.51
C ILE A 103 -7.71 15.50 12.33
N GLN A 104 -8.06 14.52 11.48
CA GLN A 104 -9.45 14.13 11.26
C GLN A 104 -10.10 13.55 12.52
N TYR A 105 -9.37 12.71 13.24
CA TYR A 105 -9.85 12.16 14.51
C TYR A 105 -10.12 13.24 15.56
N GLU A 106 -9.23 14.23 15.68
CA GLU A 106 -9.41 15.36 16.60
C GLU A 106 -10.62 16.24 16.22
N LEU A 107 -10.85 16.46 14.92
CA LEU A 107 -12.02 17.17 14.40
C LEU A 107 -13.32 16.42 14.70
N GLU A 108 -13.33 15.09 14.54
CA GLU A 108 -14.49 14.24 14.84
C GLU A 108 -14.87 14.34 16.33
N LEU A 109 -13.89 14.23 17.22
CA LEU A 109 -14.08 14.37 18.66
C LEU A 109 -14.64 15.75 19.01
N THR A 110 -14.02 16.82 18.51
CA THR A 110 -14.43 18.21 18.79
C THR A 110 -15.87 18.45 18.33
N THR A 111 -16.24 17.94 17.16
CA THR A 111 -17.60 18.05 16.62
C THR A 111 -18.60 17.27 17.47
N ALA A 112 -18.23 16.10 17.98
CA ALA A 112 -19.08 15.31 18.86
C ALA A 112 -19.32 16.00 20.22
N PHE A 113 -18.32 16.70 20.76
CA PHE A 113 -18.47 17.45 22.02
C PHE A 113 -19.32 18.71 21.87
N ASN A 114 -19.20 19.45 20.76
CA ASN A 114 -19.95 20.70 20.52
C ASN A 114 -21.43 20.49 20.14
N ARG A 115 -21.87 19.24 19.93
CA ARG A 115 -23.26 18.88 19.64
C ARG A 115 -24.11 18.56 20.87
N LYS A 116 -23.52 18.62 22.07
CA LYS A 116 -24.22 18.48 23.36
C LYS A 116 -24.49 19.84 23.98
#